data_AF-A0A0B2UV90-F1
#
_entry.id   AF-A0A0B2UV90-F1
#
_cell.length_a   1.000
_cell.length_b   1.000
_cell.length_c   1.000
_cell.angle_alpha   90.00
_cell.angle_beta   90.00
_cell.angle_gamma   90.00
#
_symmetry.space_group_name_H-M   'P 1'
#
loop_
_entity.id
_entity.type
_entity.pdbx_description
1 polymer ?
#
loop_
_entity_poly.entity_id
_entity_poly.type
_entity_poly.pdbx_seq_one_letter_code
_entity_poly.pdbx_strand_id
1 'polypeptide(L)'
;MAYNEACKNYNYTVEFEDEVALDLFIQERGFRRVNERERNGVVKMNYVCQQFWQRDIRCSHKLCVIKKDGLLIAKTTDKGQPHIHKRLPPEISEPNEHERTSDPYKVESQLHEIIRHSTPDVLAKLKEAYERKKREQERIALKLFAKMSSEKQKEILSTYGCLDE
;
A
#
# COMPACT_ATOMS: atom_id res chain seq x y z
N MET A 1 -2.08 -21.54 -18.53
CA MET A 1 -2.41 -21.96 -17.15
C MET A 1 -1.16 -21.83 -16.26
N ALA A 2 -0.90 -20.66 -15.66
CA ALA A 2 0.39 -20.36 -15.01
C ALA A 2 0.26 -19.75 -13.60
N TYR A 3 -0.75 -20.15 -12.82
CA TYR A 3 -0.96 -19.63 -11.45
C TYR A 3 -0.50 -20.59 -10.33
N ASN A 4 -0.15 -21.84 -10.66
CA ASN A 4 0.17 -22.87 -9.67
C ASN A 4 1.67 -22.97 -9.32
N GLU A 5 2.56 -22.35 -10.10
CA GLU A 5 4.01 -22.52 -9.91
C GLU A 5 4.63 -21.48 -8.96
N ALA A 6 3.92 -20.38 -8.69
CA ALA A 6 4.42 -19.28 -7.85
C ALA A 6 4.30 -19.52 -6.33
N CYS A 7 3.75 -20.66 -5.89
CA CYS A 7 3.61 -20.99 -4.46
C CYS A 7 4.78 -21.82 -3.89
N LYS A 8 5.80 -22.17 -4.69
CA LYS A 8 6.88 -23.08 -4.27
C LYS A 8 8.00 -22.45 -3.42
N ASN A 9 8.01 -21.13 -3.18
CA ASN A 9 9.12 -20.45 -2.47
C ASN A 9 8.72 -19.80 -1.11
N TYR A 10 7.58 -20.16 -0.53
CA TYR A 10 7.22 -19.72 0.82
C TYR A 10 7.94 -20.57 1.86
N ASN A 11 9.20 -20.22 2.16
CA ASN A 11 10.07 -21.03 3.01
C ASN A 11 9.95 -20.70 4.51
N TYR A 12 9.10 -19.73 4.88
CA TYR A 12 8.94 -19.30 6.27
C TYR A 12 7.48 -19.10 6.66
N THR A 13 7.14 -19.55 7.86
CA THR A 13 5.78 -19.46 8.45
C THR A 13 5.87 -18.66 9.74
N VAL A 14 4.98 -17.69 9.90
CA VAL A 14 4.82 -16.85 11.10
C VAL A 14 3.40 -17.02 11.59
N GLU A 15 3.25 -17.34 12.87
CA GLU A 15 1.95 -17.39 13.53
C GLU A 15 1.74 -16.09 14.30
N PHE A 16 0.53 -15.57 14.26
CA PHE A 16 0.14 -14.35 14.95
C PHE A 16 -0.94 -14.68 15.98
N GLU A 17 -0.80 -14.09 17.16
CA GLU A 17 -1.75 -14.24 18.26
C GLU A 17 -3.10 -13.56 17.92
N ASP A 18 -3.04 -12.38 17.28
CA ASP A 18 -4.21 -11.61 16.93
C ASP A 18 -4.05 -10.84 15.60
N GLU A 19 -5.16 -10.22 15.16
CA GLU A 19 -5.17 -9.40 13.94
C GLU A 19 -4.31 -8.14 14.06
N VAL A 20 -4.10 -7.63 15.28
CA VAL A 20 -3.33 -6.43 15.54
C VAL A 20 -1.84 -6.67 15.29
N ALA A 21 -1.31 -7.79 15.79
CA ALA A 21 0.06 -8.24 15.57
C ALA A 21 0.33 -8.48 14.08
N LEU A 22 -0.65 -9.05 13.37
CA LEU A 22 -0.58 -9.22 11.92
C LEU A 22 -0.52 -7.87 11.18
N ASP A 23 -1.38 -6.92 11.54
CA ASP A 23 -1.44 -5.60 10.92
C ASP A 23 -0.15 -4.79 11.15
N LEU A 24 0.38 -4.83 12.38
CA LEU A 24 1.68 -4.23 12.71
C LEU A 24 2.79 -4.84 11.86
N PHE A 25 2.84 -6.17 11.73
CA PHE A 25 3.83 -6.85 10.90
C PHE A 25 3.73 -6.43 9.42
N ILE A 26 2.52 -6.33 8.87
CA ILE A 26 2.30 -5.90 7.48
C ILE A 26 2.81 -4.46 7.28
N GLN A 27 2.56 -3.56 8.23
CA GLN A 27 2.97 -2.16 8.16
C GLN A 27 4.48 -2.00 8.31
N GLU A 28 5.06 -2.56 9.37
CA GLU A 28 6.50 -2.46 9.64
C GLU A 28 7.34 -3.04 8.51
N ARG A 29 6.87 -4.12 7.89
CA ARG A 29 7.58 -4.79 6.79
C ARG A 29 7.23 -4.22 5.41
N GLY A 30 6.27 -3.30 5.32
CA GLY A 30 5.96 -2.61 4.06
C GLY A 30 5.27 -3.50 3.03
N PHE A 31 4.27 -4.27 3.44
CA PHE A 31 3.43 -5.07 2.56
C PHE A 31 2.13 -4.35 2.18
N ARG A 32 1.66 -4.59 0.95
CA ARG A 32 0.39 -4.08 0.43
C ARG A 32 -0.49 -5.23 -0.02
N ARG A 33 -1.75 -5.24 0.43
CA ARG A 33 -2.75 -6.25 0.05
C ARG A 33 -3.08 -6.13 -1.45
N VAL A 34 -3.10 -7.27 -2.13
CA VAL A 34 -3.41 -7.34 -3.58
C VAL A 34 -4.62 -8.20 -3.89
N ASN A 35 -4.91 -9.18 -3.05
CA ASN A 35 -5.97 -10.14 -3.33
C ASN A 35 -6.44 -10.79 -2.02
N GLU A 36 -7.71 -11.16 -1.98
CA GLU A 36 -8.37 -11.85 -0.88
C GLU A 36 -9.32 -12.89 -1.45
N ARG A 37 -9.28 -14.11 -0.89
CA ARG A 37 -10.16 -15.21 -1.31
C ARG A 37 -10.60 -16.01 -0.10
N GLU A 38 -11.88 -16.36 -0.07
CA GLU A 38 -12.44 -17.23 0.95
C GLU A 38 -12.87 -18.56 0.33
N ARG A 39 -12.53 -19.68 0.99
CA ARG A 39 -12.98 -21.01 0.59
C ARG A 39 -13.08 -21.92 1.81
N ASN A 40 -14.22 -22.58 2.01
CA ASN A 40 -14.45 -23.54 3.09
C ASN A 40 -14.08 -22.99 4.48
N GLY A 41 -14.48 -21.74 4.79
CA GLY A 41 -14.18 -21.08 6.07
C GLY A 41 -12.70 -20.65 6.25
N VAL A 42 -11.87 -20.82 5.23
CA VAL A 42 -10.49 -20.36 5.21
C VAL A 42 -10.39 -19.08 4.37
N VAL A 43 -9.95 -17.99 5.00
CA VAL A 43 -9.68 -16.72 4.30
C VAL A 43 -8.19 -16.65 3.99
N LYS A 44 -7.86 -16.48 2.71
CA LYS A 44 -6.49 -16.33 2.21
C LYS A 44 -6.28 -14.94 1.63
N MET A 45 -5.42 -14.15 2.27
CA MET A 45 -5.04 -12.80 1.85
C MET A 45 -3.62 -12.82 1.29
N ASN A 46 -3.42 -12.22 0.12
CA ASN A 46 -2.12 -12.12 -0.53
C ASN A 46 -1.65 -10.67 -0.55
N TYR A 47 -0.36 -10.50 -0.31
CA TYR A 47 0.31 -9.22 -0.21
C TYR A 47 1.62 -9.26 -0.99
N VAL A 48 2.00 -8.11 -1.51
CA VAL A 48 3.30 -7.88 -2.17
C VAL A 48 3.98 -6.67 -1.53
N CYS A 49 5.26 -6.45 -1.81
CA CYS A 49 5.94 -5.23 -1.38
C CYS A 49 5.16 -3.95 -1.78
N GLN A 50 5.07 -2.98 -0.87
CA GLN A 50 4.42 -1.70 -1.12
C GLN A 50 5.04 -0.94 -2.30
N GLN A 51 6.35 -1.10 -2.51
CA GLN A 51 7.11 -0.47 -3.59
C GLN A 51 7.16 -1.31 -4.89
N PHE A 52 6.47 -2.46 -4.95
CA PHE A 52 6.48 -3.37 -6.09
C PHE A 52 6.14 -2.73 -7.45
N TRP A 53 5.35 -1.65 -7.44
CA TRP A 53 4.91 -0.96 -8.66
C TRP A 53 5.83 0.20 -9.09
N GLN A 54 6.91 0.46 -8.35
CA GLN A 54 7.90 1.46 -8.74
C GLN A 54 8.77 0.89 -9.87
N ARG A 55 8.96 1.66 -10.96
CA ARG A 55 9.63 1.17 -12.18
C ARG A 55 11.09 0.74 -11.94
N ASP A 56 11.72 1.35 -10.96
CA ASP A 56 13.10 1.17 -10.52
C ASP A 56 13.26 0.08 -9.43
N ILE A 57 12.16 -0.55 -8.99
CA ILE A 57 12.19 -1.52 -7.89
C ILE A 57 11.66 -2.87 -8.35
N ARG A 58 12.55 -3.86 -8.38
CA ARG A 58 12.20 -5.26 -8.55
C ARG A 58 12.26 -5.99 -7.21
N CYS A 59 11.12 -6.01 -6.51
CA CYS A 59 11.00 -6.68 -5.22
C CYS A 59 10.30 -8.04 -5.38
N SER A 60 10.94 -9.13 -4.98
CA SER A 60 10.39 -10.49 -5.02
C SER A 60 9.54 -10.85 -3.80
N HIS A 61 9.49 -10.00 -2.78
CA HIS A 61 8.84 -10.28 -1.50
C HIS A 61 7.33 -10.41 -1.63
N LYS A 62 6.82 -11.55 -1.20
CA LYS A 62 5.39 -11.89 -1.17
C LYS A 62 5.02 -12.42 0.21
N LEU A 63 3.84 -12.04 0.68
CA LEU A 63 3.26 -12.48 1.93
C LEU A 63 1.88 -13.06 1.67
N CYS A 64 1.59 -14.22 2.26
CA CYS A 64 0.32 -14.90 2.15
C CYS A 64 -0.20 -15.21 3.55
N VAL A 65 -1.27 -14.54 3.97
CA VAL A 65 -1.93 -14.76 5.25
C VAL A 65 -3.08 -15.72 5.07
N ILE A 66 -3.20 -16.67 5.97
CA ILE A 66 -4.27 -17.66 6.06
C ILE A 66 -4.93 -17.47 7.42
N LYS A 67 -6.23 -17.16 7.41
CA LYS A 67 -7.08 -17.07 8.59
C LYS A 67 -8.04 -18.25 8.60
N LYS A 68 -8.00 -19.07 9.65
CA LYS A 68 -8.86 -20.24 9.83
C LYS A 68 -9.08 -20.50 11.31
N ASP A 69 -10.33 -20.62 11.75
CA ASP A 69 -10.69 -21.02 13.12
C ASP A 69 -9.97 -20.20 14.23
N GLY A 70 -9.81 -18.89 14.00
CA GLY A 70 -9.10 -17.98 14.91
C GLY A 70 -7.57 -17.99 14.78
N LEU A 71 -6.98 -18.94 14.04
CA LEU A 71 -5.55 -18.98 13.76
C LEU A 71 -5.20 -18.03 12.61
N LEU A 72 -4.12 -17.26 12.81
CA LEU A 72 -3.55 -16.35 11.83
C LEU A 72 -2.15 -16.81 11.47
N ILE A 73 -2.00 -17.37 10.28
CA ILE A 73 -0.72 -17.92 9.81
C ILE A 73 -0.32 -17.16 8.56
N ALA A 74 0.84 -16.50 8.57
CA ALA A 74 1.41 -15.91 7.38
C ALA A 74 2.60 -16.69 6.86
N LYS A 75 2.65 -16.82 5.54
CA LYS A 75 3.72 -17.43 4.79
C LYS A 75 4.44 -16.36 4.01
N THR A 76 5.76 -16.26 4.16
CA THR A 76 6.56 -15.25 3.47
C THR A 76 7.59 -15.90 2.57
N THR A 77 7.94 -15.20 1.49
CA THR A 77 9.24 -15.40 0.84
C THR A 77 10.28 -14.62 1.65
N ASP A 78 11.49 -15.16 1.84
CA ASP A 78 12.63 -14.47 2.46
C ASP A 78 12.52 -14.11 3.98
N LYS A 79 11.91 -14.98 4.79
CA LYS A 79 11.87 -14.89 6.28
C LYS A 79 11.20 -13.63 6.88
N GLY A 80 10.52 -12.82 6.07
CA GLY A 80 9.85 -11.60 6.55
C GLY A 80 10.83 -10.50 6.96
N GLN A 81 12.05 -10.50 6.42
CA GLN A 81 13.02 -9.42 6.66
C GLN A 81 12.48 -8.08 6.13
N PRO A 82 12.90 -6.94 6.74
CA PRO A 82 12.44 -5.62 6.29
C PRO A 82 12.90 -5.41 4.85
N HIS A 83 12.05 -4.83 4.01
CA HIS A 83 12.37 -4.66 2.60
C HIS A 83 13.45 -3.58 2.41
N ILE A 84 14.71 -3.99 2.35
CA ILE A 84 15.83 -3.11 2.02
C ILE A 84 15.88 -2.98 0.49
N HIS A 85 15.30 -1.92 -0.03
CA HIS A 85 15.47 -1.53 -1.42
C HIS A 85 16.66 -0.59 -1.49
N LYS A 86 17.78 -1.05 -2.06
CA LYS A 86 18.74 -0.09 -2.62
C LYS A 86 18.04 0.54 -3.80
N ARG A 87 17.51 1.77 -3.62
CA ARG A 87 17.28 2.62 -4.79
C ARG A 87 18.63 2.71 -5.45
N LEU A 88 18.78 2.13 -6.64
CA LEU A 88 19.91 2.55 -7.45
C LEU A 88 19.77 4.08 -7.56
N PRO A 89 20.85 4.84 -7.35
CA PRO A 89 20.88 6.20 -7.85
C PRO A 89 20.35 6.14 -9.29
N PRO A 90 19.48 7.05 -9.73
CA PRO A 90 19.13 7.09 -11.13
C PRO A 90 20.45 7.01 -11.89
N GLU A 91 20.64 5.95 -12.68
CA GLU A 91 21.76 5.94 -13.60
C GLU A 91 21.57 7.21 -14.39
N ILE A 92 22.52 8.13 -14.26
CA ILE A 92 22.66 9.24 -15.18
C ILE A 92 23.14 8.58 -16.46
N SER A 93 22.27 7.80 -17.11
CA SER A 93 22.32 7.68 -18.55
C SER A 93 22.17 9.11 -19.03
N GLU A 94 23.24 9.63 -19.64
CA GLU A 94 23.23 10.94 -20.26
C GLU A 94 21.88 11.20 -20.92
N PRO A 95 21.26 12.36 -20.67
CA PRO A 95 19.92 12.63 -21.15
C PRO A 95 19.97 12.52 -22.67
N ASN A 96 19.37 11.47 -23.22
CA ASN A 96 18.91 11.53 -24.58
C ASN A 96 17.80 12.58 -24.55
N GLU A 97 18.10 13.78 -25.07
CA GLU A 97 17.33 15.02 -24.97
C GLU A 97 15.98 14.97 -25.72
N HIS A 98 15.33 13.82 -25.78
CA HIS A 98 13.97 13.70 -26.30
C HIS A 98 13.05 13.17 -25.20
N GLU A 99 12.20 14.09 -24.74
CA GLU A 99 10.98 13.85 -23.96
C GLU A 99 11.13 13.65 -22.45
N ARG A 100 11.49 14.71 -21.73
CA ARG A 100 11.05 14.86 -20.33
C ARG A 100 10.87 16.30 -19.88
N THR A 101 10.10 17.06 -20.64
CA THR A 101 9.31 18.18 -20.13
C THR A 101 7.85 17.75 -20.18
N SER A 102 7.38 17.04 -19.14
CA SER A 102 5.94 16.91 -18.95
C SER A 102 5.41 18.24 -18.44
N ASP A 103 5.14 19.12 -19.39
CA ASP A 103 4.41 20.36 -19.19
C ASP A 103 3.17 20.10 -18.29
N PRO A 104 3.00 20.83 -17.18
CA PRO A 104 1.83 20.71 -16.30
C PRO A 104 0.51 20.75 -17.07
N TYR A 105 0.43 21.55 -18.14
CA TYR A 105 -0.73 21.65 -19.01
C TYR A 105 -1.00 20.37 -19.80
N LYS A 106 0.05 19.61 -20.12
CA LYS A 106 -0.04 18.32 -20.84
C LYS A 106 -0.53 17.20 -19.92
N VAL A 107 -0.15 17.22 -18.65
CA VAL A 107 -0.65 16.27 -17.62
C VAL A 107 -2.12 16.54 -17.31
N GLU A 108 -2.48 17.81 -17.13
CA GLU A 108 -3.87 18.22 -16.88
C GLU A 108 -4.77 17.86 -18.08
N SER A 109 -4.31 18.12 -19.30
CA SER A 109 -5.04 17.75 -20.52
C SER A 109 -5.26 16.23 -20.65
N GLN A 110 -4.25 15.42 -20.33
CA GLN A 110 -4.37 13.96 -20.32
C GLN A 110 -5.37 13.45 -19.27
N LEU A 111 -5.40 14.07 -18.09
CA LEU A 111 -6.39 13.76 -17.06
C LEU A 111 -7.80 14.14 -17.52
N HIS A 112 -7.97 15.30 -18.14
CA HIS A 112 -9.25 15.72 -18.71
C HIS A 112 -9.73 14.80 -19.83
N GLU A 113 -8.83 14.29 -20.66
CA GLU A 113 -9.13 13.33 -21.73
C GLU A 113 -9.56 11.98 -21.15
N ILE A 114 -8.85 11.46 -20.14
CA ILE A 114 -9.22 10.23 -19.43
C ILE A 114 -10.60 10.39 -18.77
N ILE A 115 -10.87 11.53 -18.12
CA ILE A 115 -12.16 11.80 -17.48
C ILE A 115 -13.28 11.89 -18.54
N ARG A 116 -13.02 12.55 -19.67
CA ARG A 116 -13.99 12.71 -20.77
C ARG A 116 -14.39 11.38 -21.41
N HIS A 117 -13.45 10.43 -21.52
CA HIS A 117 -13.70 9.11 -22.09
C HIS A 117 -14.08 8.05 -21.05
N SER A 118 -14.08 8.39 -19.76
CA SER A 118 -14.51 7.48 -18.70
C SER A 118 -16.03 7.45 -18.59
N THR A 119 -16.59 6.26 -18.44
CA THR A 119 -18.03 6.11 -18.18
C THR A 119 -18.39 6.72 -16.81
N PRO A 120 -19.60 7.31 -16.66
CA PRO A 120 -20.06 7.88 -15.39
C PRO A 120 -19.96 6.90 -14.21
N ASP A 121 -20.23 5.62 -14.44
CA ASP A 121 -20.13 4.56 -13.43
C ASP A 121 -18.71 4.33 -12.92
N VAL A 122 -17.71 4.43 -13.81
CA VAL A 122 -16.30 4.29 -13.44
C VAL A 122 -15.84 5.50 -12.63
N LEU A 123 -16.25 6.71 -13.02
CA LEU A 123 -15.96 7.93 -12.26
C LEU A 123 -16.62 7.92 -10.88
N ALA A 124 -17.86 7.45 -10.78
CA ALA A 124 -18.57 7.31 -9.51
C ALA A 124 -17.84 6.33 -8.57
N LYS A 125 -17.42 5.16 -9.07
CA LYS A 125 -16.65 4.17 -8.30
C LYS A 125 -15.28 4.71 -7.87
N LEU A 126 -14.59 5.45 -8.73
CA LEU A 126 -13.32 6.09 -8.40
C LEU A 126 -13.49 7.13 -7.28
N LYS A 127 -14.52 7.97 -7.38
CA LYS A 127 -14.86 8.96 -6.35
C LYS A 127 -15.19 8.29 -5.02
N GLU A 128 -16.00 7.23 -5.04
CA GLU A 128 -16.35 6.48 -3.84
C GLU A 128 -15.12 5.82 -3.20
N ALA A 129 -14.25 5.22 -4.01
CA ALA A 129 -13.00 4.61 -3.54
C ALA A 129 -12.05 5.66 -2.93
N TYR A 130 -11.96 6.84 -3.54
CA TYR A 130 -11.20 7.96 -3.02
C TYR A 130 -11.73 8.43 -1.66
N GLU A 131 -13.03 8.71 -1.56
CA GLU A 131 -13.67 9.17 -0.32
C GLU A 131 -13.57 8.13 0.81
N ARG A 132 -13.67 6.84 0.48
CA ARG A 132 -13.48 5.76 1.45
C ARG A 132 -12.05 5.72 1.97
N LYS A 133 -11.06 5.85 1.08
CA LYS A 133 -9.64 5.87 1.45
C LYS A 133 -9.30 7.10 2.28
N LYS A 134 -9.83 8.27 1.91
CA LYS A 134 -9.69 9.52 2.66
C LYS A 134 -10.23 9.39 4.08
N ARG A 135 -11.48 8.94 4.24
CA ARG A 135 -12.09 8.72 5.56
C ARG A 135 -11.29 7.75 6.43
N GLU A 136 -10.76 6.69 5.83
CA GLU A 136 -9.94 5.72 6.57
C GLU A 136 -8.61 6.34 7.02
N GLN A 137 -7.95 7.13 6.17
CA GLN A 137 -6.74 7.87 6.53
C GLN A 137 -7.01 8.89 7.64
N GLU A 138 -8.10 9.64 7.57
CA GLU A 138 -8.53 10.59 8.61
C GLU A 138 -8.83 9.86 9.93
N ARG A 139 -9.54 8.74 9.88
CA ARG A 139 -9.84 7.91 11.06
C ARG A 139 -8.56 7.41 11.74
N ILE A 140 -7.58 6.99 10.95
CA ILE A 140 -6.27 6.55 11.46
C ILE A 140 -5.50 7.73 12.06
N ALA A 141 -5.46 8.86 11.35
CA ALA A 141 -4.81 10.08 11.83
C ALA A 141 -5.41 10.54 13.17
N LEU A 142 -6.74 10.54 13.30
CA LEU A 142 -7.43 10.88 14.55
C LEU A 142 -7.10 9.89 15.68
N LYS A 143 -7.06 8.58 15.40
CA LYS A 143 -6.66 7.58 16.39
C LYS A 143 -5.21 7.75 16.86
N LEU A 144 -4.31 8.06 15.94
CA LEU A 144 -2.90 8.35 16.27
C LEU A 144 -2.83 9.62 17.10
N PHE A 145 -3.47 10.70 16.65
CA PHE A 145 -3.53 11.97 17.35
C PHE A 145 -4.03 11.79 18.79
N ALA A 146 -5.15 11.09 19.00
CA ALA A 146 -5.73 10.85 20.33
C ALA A 146 -4.83 10.04 21.28
N LYS A 147 -3.93 9.19 20.75
CA LYS A 147 -2.98 8.39 21.54
C LYS A 147 -1.70 9.15 21.90
N MET A 148 -1.46 10.30 21.30
CA MET A 148 -0.26 11.11 21.56
C MET A 148 -0.37 11.85 22.91
N SER A 149 0.76 12.28 23.47
CA SER A 149 0.76 13.13 24.66
C SER A 149 0.13 14.50 24.35
N SER A 150 -0.46 15.13 25.35
CA SER A 150 -1.11 16.44 25.21
C SER A 150 -0.15 17.52 24.65
N GLU A 151 1.14 17.44 24.98
CA GLU A 151 2.18 18.33 24.45
C GLU A 151 2.35 18.19 22.93
N LYS A 152 2.46 16.95 22.42
CA LYS A 152 2.60 16.71 20.98
C LYS A 152 1.31 16.98 20.19
N GLN A 153 0.16 16.75 20.81
CA GLN A 153 -1.13 17.14 20.22
C GLN A 153 -1.22 18.66 20.01
N LYS A 154 -0.80 19.45 21.01
CA LYS A 154 -0.75 20.91 20.93
C LYS A 154 0.25 21.39 19.89
N GLU A 155 1.42 20.76 19.80
CA GLU A 155 2.43 21.08 18.79
C GLU A 155 1.89 20.88 17.36
N ILE A 156 1.27 19.73 17.08
CA ILE A 156 0.66 19.44 15.77
C ILE A 156 -0.47 20.42 15.46
N LEU A 157 -1.37 20.68 16.42
CA LEU A 157 -2.44 21.65 16.23
C LEU A 157 -1.91 23.08 16.06
N SER A 158 -0.77 23.44 16.67
CA SER A 158 -0.18 24.78 16.46
C SER A 158 0.50 24.93 15.09
N THR A 159 1.02 23.84 14.53
CA THR A 159 1.75 23.85 13.25
C THR A 159 0.81 23.69 12.05
N TYR A 160 -0.26 22.91 12.22
CA TYR A 160 -1.17 22.53 11.12
C TYR A 160 -2.63 22.85 11.40
N GLY A 161 -2.99 23.14 12.66
CA GLY A 161 -4.30 23.68 12.97
C GLY A 161 -4.28 25.16 12.63
N CYS A 162 -4.84 25.51 11.47
CA CYS A 162 -5.34 26.85 11.24
C CYS A 162 -6.31 27.19 12.38
N LEU A 163 -5.86 27.98 13.34
CA LEU A 163 -6.72 28.88 14.09
C LEU A 163 -6.87 30.11 13.20
N ASP A 164 -7.73 29.99 12.18
CA ASP A 164 -8.28 31.18 11.54
C ASP A 164 -9.30 31.75 12.55
N GLU A 165 -8.99 32.91 13.11
CA GLU A 165 -10.00 33.82 13.71
C GLU A 165 -10.92 34.38 12.62
#